data_AF-A0A850Q469-F1
#
_entry.id   AF-A0A850Q469-F1
#
_cell.length_a   1.000
_cell.length_b   1.000
_cell.length_c   1.000
_cell.angle_alpha   90.00
_cell.angle_beta   90.00
_cell.angle_gamma   90.00
#
_symmetry.space_group_name_H-M   'P 1'
#
loop_
_entity.id
_entity.type
_entity.pdbx_description
1 polymer ?
#
loop_
_entity_poly.entity_id
_entity_poly.type
_entity_poly.pdbx_seq_one_letter_code
_entity_poly.pdbx_strand_id
1 'polypeptide(L)'
;MNISQKLHRATFILGTLIFTTSLISAIFFSYPHFYTWFAFGGWLILDWIDYRKNKKSILGYFYNHKHRRTFLLFFIVSTITAFIIDYIYGVRLSGMWEWPAYSNIHFIRMYTIMNISYILSMYELYRVIYTYLKPFISSTHHASFNLHHHIKKIFNISGIIMGVVFLSLPLLSWYTKETSHMKYLMIMPFIGMWLSSDSITSILHGKSILGEILRGNKLQIVTLVITVLSASLFTEIINLSAHEWVYKYMPFENLQIFKIPVAVFVGWTPLVIGVIALLNMVKHVENIKIK
;
A
#
# COMPACT_ATOMS: atom_id res chain seq x y z
N MET A 1 -6.53 13.54 20.43
CA MET A 1 -6.78 12.60 21.54
C MET A 1 -5.43 12.09 22.00
N ASN A 2 -5.01 12.40 23.24
CA ASN A 2 -3.67 12.06 23.72
C ASN A 2 -3.62 10.57 24.10
N ILE A 3 -3.25 9.73 23.14
CA ILE A 3 -2.51 8.53 23.53
C ILE A 3 -1.34 8.97 24.38
N SER A 4 -1.15 8.29 25.50
CA SER A 4 -0.06 8.64 26.40
C SER A 4 1.24 8.53 25.59
N GLN A 5 2.09 9.55 25.69
CA GLN A 5 3.44 9.51 25.12
C GLN A 5 4.19 8.22 25.51
N LYS A 6 3.82 7.63 26.65
CA LYS A 6 4.28 6.31 27.12
C LYS A 6 3.92 5.18 26.15
N LEU A 7 2.68 5.09 25.66
CA LEU A 7 2.27 4.05 24.70
C LEU A 7 3.09 4.14 23.41
N HIS A 8 3.22 5.33 22.84
CA HIS A 8 4.00 5.51 21.62
C HIS A 8 5.50 5.18 21.79
N ARG A 9 6.08 5.46 22.97
CA ARG A 9 7.45 5.01 23.30
C ARG A 9 7.54 3.49 23.41
N ALA A 10 6.56 2.87 24.07
CA ALA A 10 6.51 1.41 24.20
C ALA A 10 6.38 0.73 22.83
N THR A 11 5.52 1.24 21.95
CA THR A 11 5.35 0.71 20.59
C THR A 11 6.58 0.94 19.73
N PHE A 12 7.30 2.05 19.91
CA PHE A 12 8.58 2.29 19.24
C PHE A 12 9.65 1.27 19.67
N ILE A 13 9.80 1.02 20.98
CA ILE A 13 10.76 0.04 21.50
C ILE A 13 10.42 -1.36 20.98
N LEU A 14 9.14 -1.75 21.10
CA LEU A 14 8.67 -3.04 20.59
C LEU A 14 8.88 -3.16 19.07
N GLY A 15 8.51 -2.12 18.32
CA GLY A 15 8.69 -2.05 16.87
C GLY A 15 10.15 -2.20 16.46
N THR A 16 11.06 -1.51 17.17
CA THR A 16 12.51 -1.60 16.95
C THR A 16 13.04 -3.00 17.20
N LEU A 17 12.62 -3.63 18.31
CA LEU A 17 12.98 -5.01 18.62
C LEU A 17 12.52 -5.97 17.51
N ILE A 18 11.22 -5.96 17.18
CA ILE A 18 10.62 -6.84 16.17
C ILE A 18 11.28 -6.62 14.80
N PHE A 19 11.41 -5.35 14.37
CA PHE A 19 12.03 -5.01 13.08
C PHE A 19 13.47 -5.50 13.01
N THR A 20 14.29 -5.20 14.02
CA THR A 20 15.70 -5.61 14.05
C THR A 20 15.84 -7.13 14.06
N THR A 21 15.05 -7.83 14.87
CA THR A 21 15.06 -9.31 14.88
C THR A 21 14.65 -9.89 13.54
N SER A 22 13.64 -9.30 12.86
CA SER A 22 13.21 -9.74 11.53
C SER A 22 14.27 -9.53 10.45
N LEU A 23 15.00 -8.41 10.51
CA LEU A 23 16.14 -8.15 9.63
C LEU A 23 17.27 -9.15 9.87
N ILE A 24 17.59 -9.40 11.14
CA ILE A 24 18.63 -10.36 11.51
C ILE A 24 18.25 -11.76 11.00
N SER A 25 16.99 -12.19 11.21
CA SER A 25 16.49 -13.48 10.74
C SER A 25 16.57 -13.61 9.21
N ALA A 26 16.23 -12.54 8.49
CA ALA A 26 16.24 -12.54 7.02
C ALA A 26 17.66 -12.57 6.45
N ILE A 27 18.54 -11.72 6.97
CA ILE A 27 19.87 -11.46 6.38
C ILE A 27 20.89 -12.51 6.82
N PHE A 28 20.93 -12.86 8.12
CA PHE A 28 21.97 -13.75 8.64
C PHE A 28 21.55 -15.22 8.70
N PHE A 29 20.24 -15.48 8.79
CA PHE A 29 19.71 -16.85 8.93
C PHE A 29 18.91 -17.30 7.71
N SER A 30 18.73 -16.45 6.69
CA SER A 30 17.90 -16.72 5.51
C SER A 30 16.52 -17.27 5.88
N TYR A 31 15.96 -16.82 7.00
CA TYR A 31 14.72 -17.35 7.53
C TYR A 31 13.52 -16.83 6.72
N PRO A 32 12.77 -17.72 6.04
CA PRO A 32 11.50 -17.31 5.44
C PRO A 32 10.47 -17.06 6.56
N HIS A 33 9.52 -16.17 6.34
CA HIS A 33 8.57 -15.57 7.31
C HIS A 33 9.03 -14.30 8.02
N PHE A 34 10.11 -13.67 7.57
CA PHE A 34 10.56 -12.40 8.14
C PHE A 34 9.56 -11.26 7.87
N TYR A 35 8.88 -11.30 6.71
CA TYR A 35 8.22 -10.11 6.15
C TYR A 35 7.04 -9.62 7.00
N THR A 36 6.31 -10.54 7.67
CA THR A 36 5.23 -10.16 8.59
C THR A 36 5.75 -9.27 9.72
N TRP A 37 6.83 -9.69 10.36
CA TRP A 37 7.43 -8.99 11.48
C TRP A 37 8.17 -7.73 11.05
N PHE A 38 8.82 -7.78 9.88
CA PHE A 38 9.42 -6.62 9.24
C PHE A 38 8.39 -5.52 8.98
N ALA A 39 7.26 -5.84 8.34
CA ALA A 39 6.21 -4.87 8.06
C ALA A 39 5.58 -4.31 9.35
N PHE A 40 5.30 -5.18 10.34
CA PHE A 40 4.71 -4.77 11.61
C PHE A 40 5.65 -3.88 12.43
N GLY A 41 6.91 -4.30 12.61
CA GLY A 41 7.92 -3.51 13.32
C GLY A 41 8.20 -2.18 12.63
N GLY A 42 8.31 -2.19 11.30
CA GLY A 42 8.49 -1.00 10.47
C GLY A 42 7.34 -0.01 10.64
N TRP A 43 6.09 -0.47 10.61
CA TRP A 43 4.93 0.38 10.87
C TRP A 43 5.01 1.08 12.23
N LEU A 44 5.30 0.35 13.32
CA LEU A 44 5.36 0.94 14.66
C LEU A 44 6.48 1.99 14.80
N ILE A 45 7.62 1.77 14.14
CA ILE A 45 8.72 2.72 14.09
C ILE A 45 8.30 3.99 13.33
N LEU A 46 7.73 3.83 12.14
CA LEU A 46 7.31 4.94 11.29
C LEU A 46 6.19 5.78 11.93
N ASP A 47 5.22 5.12 12.56
CA ASP A 47 4.15 5.79 13.32
C ASP A 47 4.71 6.65 14.46
N TRP A 48 5.74 6.17 15.18
CA TRP A 48 6.43 6.96 16.19
C TRP A 48 7.16 8.18 15.61
N ILE A 49 7.85 8.01 14.48
CA ILE A 49 8.56 9.10 13.81
C ILE A 49 7.56 10.19 13.40
N ASP A 50 6.44 9.80 12.78
CA ASP A 50 5.36 10.71 12.41
C ASP A 50 4.74 11.39 13.64
N TYR A 51 4.50 10.65 14.73
CA TYR A 51 4.01 11.22 16.00
C TYR A 51 4.95 12.25 16.59
N ARG A 52 6.25 11.95 16.62
CA ARG A 52 7.27 12.86 17.16
C ARG A 52 7.30 14.17 16.39
N LYS A 53 7.20 14.10 15.06
CA LYS A 53 7.34 15.26 14.18
C LYS A 53 6.05 16.05 13.98
N ASN A 54 4.92 15.36 13.81
CA ASN A 54 3.64 15.96 13.40
C ASN A 54 2.54 15.91 14.48
N LYS A 55 2.78 15.24 15.62
CA LYS A 55 1.75 14.95 16.65
C LYS A 55 0.54 14.20 16.09
N LYS A 56 0.75 13.43 15.02
CA LYS A 56 -0.24 12.59 14.35
C LYS A 56 0.23 11.15 14.40
N SER A 57 -0.68 10.19 14.36
CA SER A 57 -0.35 8.77 14.39
C SER A 57 -1.56 8.01 13.85
N ILE A 58 -1.32 7.07 12.93
CA ILE A 58 -2.39 6.20 12.44
C ILE A 58 -2.77 5.16 13.50
N LEU A 59 -1.80 4.66 14.26
CA LEU A 59 -2.07 3.81 15.41
C LEU A 59 -2.99 4.55 16.38
N GLY A 60 -2.71 5.84 16.60
CA GLY A 60 -3.50 6.66 17.50
C GLY A 60 -4.84 7.10 16.99
N TYR A 61 -4.98 7.22 15.68
CA TYR A 61 -6.26 7.35 15.02
C TYR A 61 -7.13 6.12 15.28
N PHE A 62 -6.61 4.90 15.07
CA PHE A 62 -7.41 3.67 15.23
C PHE A 62 -7.69 3.27 16.68
N TYR A 63 -6.77 3.55 17.59
CA TYR A 63 -6.98 3.26 19.02
C TYR A 63 -8.05 4.16 19.66
N ASN A 64 -8.44 5.25 19.00
CA ASN A 64 -9.53 6.08 19.45
C ASN A 64 -10.85 5.30 19.40
N HIS A 65 -11.55 5.21 20.53
CA HIS A 65 -12.87 4.57 20.63
C HIS A 65 -13.86 5.06 19.57
N LYS A 66 -13.75 6.34 19.16
CA LYS A 66 -14.58 6.93 18.10
C LYS A 66 -14.36 6.31 16.73
N HIS A 67 -13.18 5.75 16.45
CA HIS A 67 -12.76 5.23 15.15
C HIS A 67 -12.65 3.70 15.08
N ARG A 68 -13.19 2.97 16.07
CA ARG A 68 -13.16 1.49 16.10
C ARG A 68 -13.84 0.87 14.88
N ARG A 69 -14.96 1.45 14.43
CA ARG A 69 -15.68 0.99 13.23
C ARG A 69 -14.83 1.19 11.97
N THR A 70 -14.09 2.29 11.89
CA THR A 70 -13.15 2.55 10.79
C THR A 70 -11.99 1.60 10.79
N PHE A 71 -11.45 1.25 11.96
CA PHE A 71 -10.44 0.21 12.06
C PHE A 71 -10.98 -1.14 11.57
N LEU A 72 -12.19 -1.52 11.99
CA LEU A 72 -12.82 -2.76 11.53
C LEU A 72 -13.07 -2.76 10.01
N LEU A 73 -13.59 -1.65 9.47
CA LEU A 73 -13.79 -1.49 8.04
C LEU A 73 -12.46 -1.59 7.29
N PHE A 74 -11.43 -0.90 7.79
CA PHE A 74 -10.08 -0.95 7.25
C PHE A 74 -9.54 -2.38 7.26
N PHE A 75 -9.70 -3.11 8.37
CA PHE A 75 -9.27 -4.49 8.51
C PHE A 75 -9.93 -5.39 7.47
N ILE A 76 -11.27 -5.31 7.34
CA ILE A 76 -12.05 -6.12 6.39
C ILE A 76 -11.64 -5.80 4.95
N VAL A 77 -11.66 -4.51 4.57
CA VAL A 77 -11.34 -4.08 3.21
C VAL A 77 -9.91 -4.47 2.84
N SER A 78 -8.94 -4.21 3.73
CA SER A 78 -7.54 -4.55 3.48
C SER A 78 -7.33 -6.05 3.32
N THR A 79 -7.96 -6.87 4.17
CA THR A 79 -7.86 -8.33 4.10
C THR A 79 -8.45 -8.87 2.80
N ILE A 80 -9.65 -8.41 2.43
CA ILE A 80 -10.31 -8.83 1.18
C ILE A 80 -9.50 -8.40 -0.04
N THR A 81 -9.08 -7.13 -0.08
CA THR A 81 -8.29 -6.59 -1.19
C THR A 81 -6.97 -7.34 -1.35
N ALA A 82 -6.27 -7.61 -0.25
CA ALA A 82 -5.03 -8.35 -0.31
C ALA A 82 -5.26 -9.80 -0.73
N PHE A 83 -6.30 -10.48 -0.22
CA PHE A 83 -6.65 -11.83 -0.67
C PHE A 83 -6.96 -11.86 -2.18
N ILE A 84 -7.76 -10.92 -2.69
CA ILE A 84 -8.10 -10.88 -4.12
C ILE A 84 -6.84 -10.60 -4.96
N ILE A 85 -6.08 -9.57 -4.64
CA ILE A 85 -4.97 -9.14 -5.49
C ILE A 85 -3.78 -10.09 -5.37
N ASP A 86 -3.37 -10.43 -4.14
CA ASP A 86 -2.21 -11.28 -3.93
C ASP A 86 -2.52 -12.76 -4.18
N TYR A 87 -3.52 -13.33 -3.51
CA TYR A 87 -3.80 -14.76 -3.65
C TYR A 87 -4.46 -15.10 -4.99
N ILE A 88 -5.60 -14.48 -5.29
CA ILE A 88 -6.38 -14.86 -6.47
C ILE A 88 -5.61 -14.45 -7.73
N TYR A 89 -5.23 -13.18 -7.85
CA TYR A 89 -4.63 -12.69 -9.09
C TYR A 89 -3.14 -13.02 -9.20
N GLY A 90 -2.35 -12.68 -8.18
CA GLY A 90 -0.91 -12.90 -8.18
C GLY A 90 -0.53 -14.39 -8.18
N VAL A 91 -0.93 -15.12 -7.14
CA VAL A 91 -0.52 -16.52 -6.96
C VAL A 91 -1.32 -17.48 -7.84
N ARG A 92 -2.66 -17.43 -7.80
CA ARG A 92 -3.51 -18.46 -8.42
C ARG A 92 -3.69 -18.29 -9.93
N LEU A 93 -4.03 -17.08 -10.40
CA LEU A 93 -4.35 -16.87 -11.82
C LEU A 93 -3.11 -16.63 -12.66
N SER A 94 -2.22 -15.74 -12.22
CA SER A 94 -1.04 -15.35 -13.00
C SER A 94 0.22 -16.15 -12.67
N GLY A 95 0.29 -16.75 -11.48
CA GLY A 95 1.48 -17.45 -11.01
C GLY A 95 2.70 -16.53 -10.88
N MET A 96 2.49 -15.22 -10.73
CA MET A 96 3.56 -14.21 -10.79
C MET A 96 4.58 -14.31 -9.67
N TRP A 97 4.14 -14.86 -8.55
CA TRP A 97 4.99 -15.19 -7.43
C TRP A 97 4.42 -16.38 -6.68
N GLU A 98 5.31 -17.03 -5.94
CA GLU A 98 4.95 -18.06 -4.99
C GLU A 98 5.59 -17.77 -3.63
N TRP A 99 4.97 -18.34 -2.60
CA TRP A 99 5.38 -18.23 -1.21
C TRP A 99 5.92 -19.60 -0.75
N PRO A 100 7.17 -19.96 -1.05
CA PRO A 100 7.65 -21.35 -0.99
C PRO A 100 7.59 -21.97 0.42
N ALA A 101 7.75 -21.15 1.47
CA ALA A 101 7.70 -21.60 2.85
C ALA A 101 6.30 -21.54 3.50
N TYR A 102 5.28 -21.10 2.76
CA TYR A 102 3.94 -20.86 3.33
C TYR A 102 3.05 -22.10 3.24
N SER A 103 2.51 -22.50 4.39
CA SER A 103 1.42 -23.48 4.51
C SER A 103 0.08 -22.76 4.72
N ASN A 104 -1.03 -23.50 4.71
CA ASN A 104 -2.38 -22.96 4.91
C ASN A 104 -2.51 -22.03 6.13
N ILE A 105 -1.89 -22.37 7.27
CA ILE A 105 -1.95 -21.52 8.47
C ILE A 105 -1.13 -20.23 8.32
N HIS A 106 -0.05 -20.27 7.54
CA HIS A 106 0.77 -19.11 7.26
C HIS A 106 0.02 -18.11 6.37
N PHE A 107 -0.86 -18.58 5.47
CA PHE A 107 -1.72 -17.70 4.66
C PHE A 107 -2.70 -16.87 5.50
N ILE A 108 -3.26 -17.42 6.58
CA ILE A 108 -4.13 -16.64 7.48
C ILE A 108 -3.34 -15.48 8.09
N ARG A 109 -2.15 -15.77 8.65
CA ARG A 109 -1.25 -14.74 9.20
C ARG A 109 -0.90 -13.68 8.16
N MET A 110 -0.60 -14.12 6.94
CA MET A 110 -0.26 -13.26 5.81
C MET A 110 -1.39 -12.29 5.47
N TYR A 111 -2.59 -12.82 5.25
CA TYR A 111 -3.72 -12.01 4.81
C TYR A 111 -4.33 -11.13 5.90
N THR A 112 -4.15 -11.47 7.18
CA THR A 112 -4.71 -10.71 8.30
C THR A 112 -3.72 -9.75 8.96
N ILE A 113 -2.47 -10.17 9.21
CA ILE A 113 -1.49 -9.38 9.97
C ILE A 113 -0.50 -8.70 9.03
N MET A 114 0.13 -9.46 8.14
CA MET A 114 1.20 -8.94 7.27
C MET A 114 0.68 -7.85 6.35
N ASN A 115 -0.44 -8.07 5.66
CA ASN A 115 -0.97 -7.09 4.71
C ASN A 115 -1.46 -5.81 5.36
N ILE A 116 -2.10 -5.92 6.53
CA ILE A 116 -2.50 -4.74 7.31
C ILE A 116 -1.27 -3.96 7.76
N SER A 117 -0.27 -4.66 8.31
CA SER A 117 0.98 -4.04 8.73
C SER A 117 1.70 -3.38 7.56
N TYR A 118 1.72 -4.03 6.40
CA TYR A 118 2.28 -3.50 5.17
C TYR A 118 1.57 -2.21 4.73
N ILE A 119 0.24 -2.23 4.67
CA ILE A 119 -0.55 -1.06 4.27
C ILE A 119 -0.26 0.14 5.19
N LEU A 120 -0.25 -0.10 6.50
CA LEU A 120 0.02 0.94 7.49
C LEU A 120 1.47 1.42 7.45
N SER A 121 2.42 0.51 7.24
CA SER A 121 3.84 0.84 7.07
C SER A 121 4.07 1.73 5.85
N MET A 122 3.51 1.37 4.68
CA MET A 122 3.63 2.18 3.46
C MET A 122 2.98 3.56 3.60
N TYR A 123 1.81 3.62 4.24
CA TYR A 123 1.16 4.89 4.51
C TYR A 123 1.99 5.79 5.42
N GLU A 124 2.53 5.26 6.51
CA GLU A 124 3.37 6.04 7.42
C GLU A 124 4.71 6.40 6.79
N LEU A 125 5.32 5.52 5.99
CA LEU A 125 6.53 5.82 5.23
C LEU A 125 6.32 7.04 4.32
N TYR A 126 5.22 7.04 3.56
CA TYR A 126 4.84 8.17 2.73
C TYR A 126 4.66 9.46 3.53
N ARG A 127 3.99 9.40 4.69
CA ARG A 127 3.78 10.58 5.56
C ARG A 127 5.08 11.11 6.16
N VAL A 128 5.95 10.22 6.61
CA VAL A 128 7.28 10.56 7.14
C VAL A 128 8.08 11.27 6.05
N ILE A 129 8.21 10.68 4.86
CA ILE A 129 8.92 11.28 3.73
C ILE A 129 8.31 12.65 3.37
N TYR A 130 6.98 12.75 3.26
CA TYR A 130 6.28 14.00 2.96
C TYR A 130 6.68 15.10 3.95
N THR A 131 6.67 14.77 5.24
CA THR A 131 6.99 15.73 6.31
C THR A 131 8.45 16.17 6.28
N TYR A 132 9.39 15.27 5.97
CA TYR A 132 10.80 15.63 5.85
C TYR A 132 11.10 16.42 4.58
N LEU A 133 10.36 16.21 3.48
CA LEU A 133 10.54 16.94 2.23
C LEU A 133 9.84 18.30 2.20
N LYS A 134 8.74 18.47 2.95
CA LYS A 134 7.93 19.70 2.96
C LYS A 134 8.73 21.00 3.16
N PRO A 135 9.78 21.07 4.02
CA PRO A 135 10.60 22.27 4.15
C PRO A 135 11.43 22.60 2.90
N PHE A 136 11.74 21.60 2.07
CA PHE A 136 12.65 21.71 0.93
C PHE A 136 11.93 21.81 -0.42
N ILE A 137 10.70 21.28 -0.51
CA ILE A 137 9.93 21.21 -1.76
C ILE A 137 8.59 21.90 -1.54
N SER A 138 8.29 22.89 -2.39
CA SER A 138 7.03 23.61 -2.32
C SER A 138 5.85 22.69 -2.62
N SER A 139 4.75 22.87 -1.87
CA SER A 139 3.46 22.23 -2.16
C SER A 139 2.65 22.99 -3.21
N THR A 140 3.32 23.78 -4.06
CA THR A 140 2.66 24.62 -5.08
C THR A 140 2.09 23.75 -6.18
N HIS A 141 0.84 23.99 -6.55
CA HIS A 141 0.23 23.42 -7.73
C HIS A 141 0.68 24.20 -8.96
N HIS A 142 1.22 23.49 -9.96
CA HIS A 142 1.66 24.11 -11.21
C HIS A 142 0.53 24.28 -12.21
N ALA A 143 -0.48 23.42 -12.14
CA ALA A 143 -1.69 23.58 -12.93
C ALA A 143 -2.77 24.22 -12.06
N SER A 144 -3.38 25.29 -12.56
CA SER A 144 -4.61 25.89 -12.02
C SER A 144 -5.84 25.00 -12.28
N PHE A 145 -5.65 23.68 -12.36
CA PHE A 145 -6.62 22.68 -12.78
C PHE A 145 -7.76 22.56 -11.76
N ASN A 146 -8.64 23.55 -11.79
CA ASN A 146 -9.90 23.60 -11.10
C ASN A 146 -10.95 23.08 -12.07
N LEU A 147 -11.06 21.75 -12.13
CA LEU A 147 -12.19 21.10 -12.77
C LEU A 147 -13.48 21.68 -12.19
N HIS A 148 -14.35 22.19 -13.06
CA HIS A 148 -15.69 22.59 -12.67
C HIS A 148 -16.39 21.41 -11.96
N HIS A 149 -17.26 21.71 -10.98
CA HIS A 149 -17.84 20.70 -10.09
C HIS A 149 -18.42 19.50 -10.85
N HIS A 150 -19.14 19.76 -11.95
CA HIS A 150 -19.73 18.71 -12.78
C HIS A 150 -18.68 17.81 -13.45
N ILE A 151 -17.60 18.38 -13.98
CA ILE A 151 -16.54 17.61 -14.64
C ILE A 151 -15.77 16.79 -13.60
N LYS A 152 -15.52 17.34 -12.41
CA LYS A 152 -14.92 16.61 -11.29
C LYS A 152 -15.76 15.39 -10.90
N LYS A 153 -17.09 15.54 -10.84
CA LYS A 153 -18.01 14.44 -10.54
C LYS A 153 -17.93 13.34 -11.60
N ILE A 154 -17.98 13.70 -12.89
CA ILE A 154 -17.85 12.74 -14.00
C ILE A 154 -16.52 12.00 -13.93
N PHE A 155 -15.42 12.73 -13.72
CA PHE A 155 -14.07 12.16 -13.61
C PHE A 155 -13.96 11.14 -12.46
N ASN A 156 -14.52 11.45 -11.30
CA ASN A 156 -14.51 10.52 -10.17
C ASN A 156 -15.35 9.27 -10.47
N ILE A 157 -16.56 9.43 -11.04
CA ILE A 157 -17.43 8.31 -11.39
C ILE A 157 -16.77 7.41 -12.44
N SER A 158 -16.18 8.00 -13.49
CA SER A 158 -15.45 7.24 -14.50
C SER A 158 -14.25 6.51 -13.90
N GLY A 159 -13.53 7.12 -12.96
CA GLY A 159 -12.45 6.45 -12.22
C GLY A 159 -12.93 5.23 -11.43
N ILE A 160 -14.13 5.27 -10.81
CA ILE A 160 -14.72 4.10 -10.14
C ILE A 160 -15.05 3.01 -11.16
N ILE A 161 -15.72 3.37 -12.26
CA ILE A 161 -16.10 2.41 -13.32
C ILE A 161 -14.84 1.74 -13.90
N MET A 162 -13.83 2.54 -14.26
CA MET A 162 -12.54 2.04 -14.75
C MET A 162 -11.85 1.17 -13.70
N GLY A 163 -11.94 1.53 -12.43
CA GLY A 163 -11.41 0.73 -11.34
C GLY A 163 -12.03 -0.66 -11.27
N VAL A 164 -13.35 -0.75 -11.40
CA VAL A 164 -14.09 -2.02 -11.43
C VAL A 164 -13.72 -2.84 -12.68
N VAL A 165 -13.64 -2.20 -13.86
CA VAL A 165 -13.21 -2.87 -15.10
C VAL A 165 -11.81 -3.44 -14.94
N PHE A 166 -10.85 -2.67 -14.44
CA PHE A 166 -9.47 -3.14 -14.26
C PHE A 166 -9.34 -4.26 -13.24
N LEU A 167 -10.18 -4.26 -12.20
CA LEU A 167 -10.24 -5.36 -11.24
C LEU A 167 -10.85 -6.63 -11.85
N SER A 168 -11.74 -6.54 -12.84
CA SER A 168 -12.39 -7.69 -13.47
C SER A 168 -11.64 -8.27 -14.67
N LEU A 169 -10.72 -7.53 -15.28
CA LEU A 169 -9.98 -7.98 -16.47
C LEU A 169 -9.26 -9.33 -16.30
N PRO A 170 -8.50 -9.60 -15.21
CA PRO A 170 -7.87 -10.91 -15.04
C PRO A 170 -8.88 -12.05 -14.91
N LEU A 171 -10.03 -11.80 -14.25
CA LEU A 171 -11.10 -12.79 -14.13
C LEU A 171 -11.74 -13.10 -15.47
N LEU A 172 -11.95 -12.06 -16.29
CA LEU A 172 -12.51 -12.22 -17.63
C LEU A 172 -11.57 -13.03 -18.53
N SER A 173 -10.28 -12.70 -18.54
CA SER A 173 -9.25 -13.44 -19.28
C SER A 173 -9.15 -14.91 -18.83
N TRP A 174 -9.26 -15.17 -17.53
CA TRP A 174 -9.32 -16.54 -17.01
C TRP A 174 -10.58 -17.27 -17.48
N TYR A 175 -11.74 -16.63 -17.41
CA TYR A 175 -13.02 -17.18 -17.82
C TYR A 175 -13.07 -17.51 -19.32
N THR A 176 -12.50 -16.66 -20.18
CA THR A 176 -12.40 -16.89 -21.63
C THR A 176 -11.26 -17.85 -22.02
N LYS A 177 -10.47 -18.31 -21.04
CA LYS A 177 -9.28 -19.16 -21.24
C LYS A 177 -8.17 -18.50 -22.08
N GLU A 178 -8.16 -17.17 -22.19
CA GLU A 178 -7.12 -16.41 -22.88
C GLU A 178 -5.96 -16.11 -21.93
N THR A 179 -5.09 -17.10 -21.71
CA THR A 179 -4.00 -17.00 -20.71
C THR A 179 -2.74 -16.30 -21.20
N SER A 180 -2.60 -16.07 -22.51
CA SER A 180 -1.41 -15.48 -23.15
C SER A 180 -1.03 -14.11 -22.59
N HIS A 181 -2.02 -13.34 -22.13
CA HIS A 181 -1.83 -11.97 -21.64
C HIS A 181 -1.97 -11.85 -20.12
N MET A 182 -2.22 -12.95 -19.40
CA MET A 182 -2.50 -12.92 -17.95
C MET A 182 -1.38 -12.22 -17.17
N LYS A 183 -0.12 -12.42 -17.57
CA LYS A 183 1.02 -11.74 -16.95
C LYS A 183 1.01 -10.22 -17.14
N TYR A 184 0.45 -9.68 -18.21
CA TYR A 184 0.39 -8.22 -18.38
C TYR A 184 -0.83 -7.61 -17.66
N LEU A 185 -1.90 -8.39 -17.49
CA LEU A 185 -3.13 -7.92 -16.87
C LEU A 185 -3.03 -7.71 -15.36
N MET A 186 -2.05 -8.29 -14.66
CA MET A 186 -1.97 -8.21 -13.20
C MET A 186 -1.64 -6.80 -12.68
N ILE A 187 -1.05 -5.91 -13.49
CA ILE A 187 -0.91 -4.52 -13.07
C ILE A 187 -2.27 -3.81 -12.96
N MET A 188 -3.29 -4.30 -13.68
CA MET A 188 -4.61 -3.67 -13.76
C MET A 188 -5.34 -3.70 -12.41
N PRO A 189 -5.39 -4.81 -11.65
CA PRO A 189 -5.95 -4.81 -10.30
C PRO A 189 -5.38 -3.74 -9.36
N PHE A 190 -4.06 -3.51 -9.37
CA PHE A 190 -3.46 -2.46 -8.53
C PHE A 190 -3.89 -1.06 -8.97
N ILE A 191 -3.89 -0.80 -10.29
CA ILE A 191 -4.39 0.47 -10.83
C ILE A 191 -5.89 0.62 -10.54
N GLY A 192 -6.66 -0.47 -10.63
CA GLY A 192 -8.09 -0.46 -10.37
C GLY A 192 -8.44 -0.16 -8.92
N MET A 193 -7.68 -0.75 -7.97
CA MET A 193 -7.74 -0.41 -6.56
C MET A 193 -7.42 1.06 -6.31
N TRP A 194 -6.36 1.59 -6.94
CA TRP A 194 -6.01 3.00 -6.83
C TRP A 194 -7.13 3.91 -7.35
N LEU A 195 -7.57 3.73 -8.60
CA LEU A 195 -8.58 4.58 -9.23
C LEU A 195 -9.90 4.56 -8.45
N SER A 196 -10.38 3.38 -8.06
CA SER A 196 -11.61 3.27 -7.28
C SER A 196 -11.50 3.93 -5.91
N SER A 197 -10.45 3.63 -5.13
CA SER A 197 -10.28 4.16 -3.77
C SER A 197 -10.10 5.68 -3.77
N ASP A 198 -9.31 6.20 -4.71
CA ASP A 198 -9.02 7.62 -4.80
C ASP A 198 -10.23 8.43 -5.30
N SER A 199 -10.98 7.90 -6.26
CA SER A 199 -12.24 8.48 -6.72
C SER A 199 -13.31 8.49 -5.63
N ILE A 200 -13.46 7.39 -4.87
CA ILE A 200 -14.37 7.36 -3.72
C ILE A 200 -13.94 8.41 -2.71
N THR A 201 -12.65 8.47 -2.35
CA THR A 201 -12.11 9.50 -1.44
C THR A 201 -12.49 10.91 -1.90
N SER A 202 -12.34 11.22 -3.20
CA SER A 202 -12.67 12.51 -3.80
C SER A 202 -14.17 12.84 -3.73
N ILE A 203 -15.05 11.84 -3.96
CA ILE A 203 -16.51 11.99 -3.79
C ILE A 203 -16.87 12.27 -2.34
N LEU A 204 -16.16 11.64 -1.39
CA LEU A 204 -16.33 11.86 0.05
C LEU A 204 -15.65 13.14 0.56
N HIS A 205 -15.33 14.07 -0.34
CA HIS A 205 -14.67 15.35 -0.07
C HIS A 205 -13.27 15.22 0.57
N GLY A 206 -12.66 14.03 0.50
CA GLY A 206 -11.29 13.82 0.89
C GLY A 206 -10.29 14.34 -0.14
N LYS A 207 -9.01 14.38 0.27
CA LYS A 207 -7.91 14.72 -0.63
C LYS A 207 -7.52 13.50 -1.46
N SER A 208 -7.70 13.61 -2.77
CA SER A 208 -7.33 12.58 -3.74
C SER A 208 -5.87 12.74 -4.16
N ILE A 209 -5.11 11.64 -4.11
CA ILE A 209 -3.71 11.59 -4.52
C ILE A 209 -3.60 11.83 -6.03
N LEU A 210 -4.49 11.22 -6.82
CA LEU A 210 -4.52 11.43 -8.27
C LEU A 210 -4.78 12.90 -8.60
N GLY A 211 -5.70 13.55 -7.88
CA GLY A 211 -5.97 14.98 -8.03
C GLY A 211 -4.76 15.86 -7.72
N GLU A 212 -3.97 15.52 -6.70
CA GLU A 212 -2.73 16.25 -6.40
C GLU A 212 -1.65 16.03 -7.48
N ILE A 213 -1.52 14.81 -8.01
CA ILE A 213 -0.60 14.49 -9.10
C ILE A 213 -0.99 15.26 -10.38
N LEU A 214 -2.26 15.22 -10.76
CA LEU A 214 -2.77 15.89 -11.97
C LEU A 214 -2.64 17.42 -11.90
N ARG A 215 -2.67 17.99 -10.70
CA ARG A 215 -2.41 19.43 -10.48
C ARG A 215 -0.91 19.77 -10.46
N GLY A 216 -0.05 18.78 -10.65
CA GLY A 216 1.41 18.95 -10.66
C GLY A 216 1.97 19.32 -9.29
N ASN A 217 1.41 18.80 -8.20
CA ASN A 217 1.97 19.03 -6.86
C ASN A 217 3.33 18.33 -6.72
N LYS A 218 4.43 19.09 -6.87
CA LYS A 218 5.80 18.58 -6.83
C LYS A 218 6.11 17.82 -5.55
N LEU A 219 5.74 18.37 -4.39
CA LEU A 219 5.98 17.70 -3.11
C LEU A 219 5.33 16.32 -3.08
N GLN A 220 4.11 16.18 -3.61
CA GLN A 220 3.40 14.90 -3.64
C GLN A 220 4.04 13.89 -4.58
N ILE A 221 4.39 14.32 -5.79
CA ILE A 221 5.05 13.47 -6.78
C ILE A 221 6.39 12.97 -6.26
N VAL A 222 7.24 13.86 -5.74
CA VAL A 222 8.57 13.49 -5.22
C VAL A 222 8.43 12.59 -3.99
N THR A 223 7.47 12.87 -3.09
CA THR A 223 7.20 12.00 -1.95
C THR A 223 6.84 10.58 -2.41
N LEU A 224 5.94 10.44 -3.38
CA LEU A 224 5.55 9.14 -3.91
C LEU A 224 6.72 8.40 -4.55
N VAL A 225 7.52 9.08 -5.38
CA VAL A 225 8.71 8.47 -6.01
C VAL A 225 9.68 7.96 -4.94
N ILE A 226 10.03 8.78 -3.95
CA ILE A 226 10.96 8.36 -2.89
C ILE A 226 10.35 7.24 -2.03
N THR A 227 9.03 7.27 -1.78
CA THR A 227 8.35 6.19 -1.05
C THR A 227 8.43 4.88 -1.82
N VAL A 228 8.08 4.88 -3.11
CA VAL A 228 8.12 3.69 -3.97
C VAL A 228 9.53 3.14 -4.07
N LEU A 229 10.53 3.99 -4.34
CA LEU A 229 11.92 3.57 -4.43
C LEU A 229 12.44 3.00 -3.12
N SER A 230 12.17 3.67 -1.99
CA SER A 230 12.60 3.18 -0.68
C SER A 230 11.92 1.85 -0.35
N ALA A 231 10.60 1.79 -0.44
CA ALA A 231 9.83 0.60 -0.12
C ALA A 231 10.25 -0.61 -0.95
N SER A 232 10.34 -0.43 -2.29
CA SER A 232 10.75 -1.50 -3.20
C SER A 232 12.18 -1.95 -2.94
N LEU A 233 13.15 -1.02 -2.89
CA LEU A 233 14.56 -1.39 -2.70
C LEU A 233 14.79 -2.11 -1.37
N PHE A 234 14.31 -1.55 -0.25
CA PHE A 234 14.50 -2.20 1.05
C PHE A 234 13.86 -3.57 1.09
N THR A 235 12.62 -3.68 0.63
CA THR A 235 11.86 -4.93 0.70
C THR A 235 12.49 -6.01 -0.18
N GLU A 236 12.82 -5.67 -1.43
CA GLU A 236 13.40 -6.65 -2.36
C GLU A 236 14.83 -7.06 -1.97
N ILE A 237 15.67 -6.13 -1.50
CA ILE A 237 17.04 -6.45 -1.05
C ILE A 237 17.01 -7.46 0.10
N ILE A 238 16.10 -7.29 1.07
CA ILE A 238 15.96 -8.23 2.18
C ILE A 238 15.40 -9.56 1.68
N ASN A 239 14.42 -9.52 0.76
CA ASN A 239 13.85 -10.73 0.17
C ASN A 239 14.88 -11.56 -0.60
N LEU A 240 15.89 -10.94 -1.24
CA LEU A 240 16.99 -11.67 -1.90
C LEU A 240 17.76 -12.60 -0.94
N SER A 241 17.79 -12.29 0.36
CA SER A 241 18.45 -13.13 1.36
C SER A 241 17.50 -14.20 1.93
N ALA A 242 16.25 -13.82 2.21
CA ALA A 242 15.31 -14.68 2.94
C ALA A 242 14.44 -15.57 2.04
N HIS A 243 14.33 -15.25 0.75
CA HIS A 243 13.48 -15.96 -0.23
C HIS A 243 12.03 -16.14 0.26
N GLU A 244 11.46 -15.07 0.84
CA GLU A 244 10.09 -15.07 1.35
C GLU A 244 9.08 -15.31 0.22
N TRP A 245 9.29 -14.63 -0.90
CA TRP A 245 8.61 -14.90 -2.17
C TRP A 245 9.62 -15.04 -3.31
N VAL A 246 9.22 -15.80 -4.32
CA VAL A 246 9.97 -16.00 -5.55
C VAL A 246 9.11 -15.58 -6.73
N TYR A 247 9.66 -14.74 -7.60
CA TYR A 247 8.99 -14.30 -8.81
C TYR A 247 9.02 -15.37 -9.90
N LYS A 248 7.88 -15.60 -10.54
CA LYS A 248 7.70 -16.51 -11.68
C LYS A 248 6.85 -15.81 -12.73
N TYR A 249 7.04 -16.10 -14.02
CA TYR A 249 6.16 -15.58 -15.09
C TYR A 249 5.92 -14.06 -15.11
N MET A 250 6.87 -13.26 -14.61
CA MET A 250 6.74 -11.81 -14.58
C MET A 250 6.85 -11.22 -15.99
N PRO A 251 6.12 -10.12 -16.30
CA PRO A 251 6.33 -9.38 -17.53
C PRO A 251 7.78 -8.96 -17.66
N PHE A 252 8.32 -9.09 -18.88
CA PHE A 252 9.70 -8.68 -19.17
C PHE A 252 10.73 -9.34 -18.25
N GLU A 253 10.51 -10.60 -17.89
CA GLU A 253 11.38 -11.46 -17.07
C GLU A 253 12.86 -11.49 -17.49
N ASN A 254 13.16 -11.14 -18.74
CA ASN A 254 14.52 -11.00 -19.27
C ASN A 254 15.25 -9.73 -18.79
N LEU A 255 14.51 -8.71 -18.33
CA LEU A 255 15.04 -7.45 -17.83
C LEU A 255 15.06 -7.50 -16.30
N GLN A 256 16.26 -7.62 -15.73
CA GLN A 256 16.43 -7.81 -14.28
C GLN A 256 17.46 -6.84 -13.70
N ILE A 257 17.21 -6.41 -12.47
CA ILE A 257 18.15 -5.66 -11.63
C ILE A 257 18.36 -6.47 -10.36
N PHE A 258 19.59 -6.86 -10.03
CA PHE A 258 19.90 -7.76 -8.90
C PHE A 258 19.06 -9.06 -8.89
N LYS A 259 18.83 -9.66 -10.07
CA LYS A 259 17.96 -10.85 -10.27
C LYS A 259 16.47 -10.63 -9.97
N ILE A 260 16.03 -9.38 -9.79
CA ILE A 260 14.63 -9.01 -9.62
C ILE A 260 14.10 -8.46 -10.94
N PRO A 261 12.98 -8.97 -11.49
CA PRO A 261 12.40 -8.45 -12.72
C PRO A 261 12.05 -6.96 -12.61
N VAL A 262 12.36 -6.16 -13.63
CA VAL A 262 12.07 -4.71 -13.64
C VAL A 262 10.58 -4.41 -13.43
N ALA A 263 9.70 -5.30 -13.92
CA ALA A 263 8.25 -5.19 -13.73
C ALA A 263 7.82 -5.16 -12.25
N VAL A 264 8.61 -5.75 -11.33
CA VAL A 264 8.40 -5.66 -9.88
C VAL A 264 8.44 -4.19 -9.45
N PHE A 265 9.53 -3.49 -9.75
CA PHE A 265 9.73 -2.09 -9.37
C PHE A 265 8.67 -1.16 -9.99
N VAL A 266 8.23 -1.45 -11.21
CA VAL A 266 7.11 -0.73 -11.84
C VAL A 266 5.81 -1.00 -11.09
N GLY A 267 5.52 -2.27 -10.74
CA GLY A 267 4.34 -2.70 -10.01
C GLY A 267 4.24 -2.12 -8.59
N TRP A 268 5.37 -1.82 -7.94
CA TRP A 268 5.40 -1.12 -6.66
C TRP A 268 4.75 0.27 -6.70
N THR A 269 4.74 0.94 -7.86
CA THR A 269 4.12 2.27 -8.01
C THR A 269 2.59 2.23 -7.77
N PRO A 270 1.79 1.51 -8.57
CA PRO A 270 0.35 1.43 -8.33
C PRO A 270 0.01 0.71 -7.02
N LEU A 271 0.86 -0.20 -6.54
CA LEU A 271 0.70 -0.82 -5.22
C LEU A 271 0.76 0.21 -4.08
N VAL A 272 1.85 0.98 -3.98
CA VAL A 272 2.01 2.00 -2.92
C VAL A 272 0.93 3.06 -3.02
N ILE A 273 0.64 3.56 -4.22
CA ILE A 273 -0.41 4.56 -4.39
C ILE A 273 -1.78 4.01 -4.00
N GLY A 274 -2.11 2.78 -4.44
CA GLY A 274 -3.37 2.13 -4.11
C GLY A 274 -3.54 1.90 -2.61
N VAL A 275 -2.47 1.53 -1.91
CA VAL A 275 -2.45 1.38 -0.45
C VAL A 275 -2.75 2.70 0.27
N ILE A 276 -2.12 3.80 -0.14
CA ILE A 276 -2.35 5.13 0.46
C ILE A 276 -3.80 5.58 0.14
N ALA A 277 -4.27 5.37 -1.09
CA ALA A 277 -5.62 5.70 -1.51
C ALA A 277 -6.68 4.91 -0.73
N LEU A 278 -6.45 3.61 -0.50
CA LEU A 278 -7.33 2.73 0.26
C LEU A 278 -7.51 3.24 1.69
N LEU A 279 -6.42 3.56 2.38
CA LEU A 279 -6.49 4.05 3.75
C LEU A 279 -7.15 5.43 3.83
N ASN A 280 -6.87 6.32 2.87
CA ASN A 280 -7.55 7.61 2.79
C ASN A 280 -9.05 7.43 2.57
N MET A 281 -9.48 6.51 1.70
CA MET A 281 -10.89 6.19 1.48
C MET A 281 -11.56 5.77 2.79
N VAL A 282 -11.00 4.79 3.49
CA VAL A 282 -11.59 4.25 4.73
C VAL A 282 -11.75 5.33 5.79
N LYS A 283 -10.75 6.22 5.95
CA LYS A 283 -10.82 7.35 6.89
C LYS A 283 -11.96 8.34 6.58
N HIS A 284 -12.41 8.44 5.34
CA HIS A 284 -13.48 9.37 4.95
C HIS A 284 -14.87 8.71 4.92
N VAL A 285 -14.96 7.40 4.74
CA VAL A 285 -16.24 6.66 4.80
C VAL A 285 -16.95 6.84 6.14
N GLU A 286 -16.20 6.93 7.23
CA GLU A 286 -16.77 7.15 8.57
C GLU A 286 -17.45 8.53 8.72
N ASN A 287 -16.91 9.56 8.08
CA ASN A 287 -17.43 10.94 8.20
C ASN A 287 -18.83 11.10 7.59
N ILE A 288 -19.28 10.16 6.76
CA ILE A 288 -20.61 10.18 6.14
C ILE A 288 -21.70 9.80 7.16
N LYS A 289 -21.38 8.99 8.17
CA LYS A 289 -22.39 8.40 9.08
C LYS A 289 -22.72 9.26 10.31
N ILE A 290 -22.16 10.47 10.41
CA ILE A 290 -22.33 11.38 11.57
C ILE A 290 -23.15 12.63 11.19
N LYS A 291 -23.75 12.66 10.00
CA LYS A 291 -24.76 13.66 9.62
C LYS A 291 -26.12 12.99 9.57
#